data_AF-A0A498MD19-F1
#
_entry.id   AF-A0A498MD19-F1
#
_cell.length_a   1.000
_cell.length_b   1.000
_cell.length_c   1.000
_cell.angle_alpha   90.00
_cell.angle_beta   90.00
_cell.angle_gamma   90.00
#
_symmetry.space_group_name_H-M   'P 1'
#
loop_
_entity.id
_entity.type
_entity.pdbx_description
1 polymer ?
#
loop_
_entity_poly.entity_id
_entity_poly.type
_entity_poly.pdbx_seq_one_letter_code
_entity_poly.pdbx_strand_id
1 'polypeptide(L)' 'MASEWITMALQILKASVFDEANNCAMCSLTKTARSVRRVINWIQCDTCERWYHEECLGMAEEDLEQARANNWNCILCS' A
#
# COMPACT_ATOMS: atom_id res chain seq x y z
N MET A 1 20.28 7.37 29.95
CA MET A 1 20.86 6.17 29.33
C MET A 1 19.80 5.19 28.80
N ALA A 2 19.12 4.38 29.62
CA ALA A 2 18.13 3.41 29.10
C ALA A 2 16.86 4.05 28.51
N SER A 3 16.41 5.17 29.08
CA SER A 3 15.20 5.90 28.65
C SER A 3 15.34 6.58 27.28
N GLU A 4 16.53 7.08 26.95
CA GLU A 4 16.81 7.76 25.68
C GLU A 4 16.83 6.78 24.51
N TRP A 5 17.41 5.58 24.72
CA TRP A 5 17.41 4.52 23.72
C TRP A 5 15.99 4.01 23.41
N ILE A 6 15.16 3.82 24.44
CA ILE A 6 13.74 3.45 24.28
C ILE A 6 13.00 4.56 23.51
N THR A 7 13.25 5.83 23.84
CA THR A 7 12.61 6.96 23.17
C THR A 7 12.98 7.01 21.69
N MET A 8 14.26 6.85 21.36
CA MET A 8 14.74 6.79 19.98
C MET A 8 14.12 5.62 19.22
N ALA A 9 14.10 4.41 19.81
CA ALA A 9 13.50 3.23 19.21
C ALA A 9 12.00 3.44 18.91
N LEU A 10 11.26 4.04 19.85
CA LEU A 10 9.83 4.37 19.65
C LEU A 10 9.63 5.42 18.55
N GLN A 11 10.51 6.41 18.42
CA GLN A 11 10.43 7.38 17.34
C GLN A 11 10.70 6.76 15.96
N ILE A 12 11.71 5.89 15.87
CA ILE A 12 12.01 5.15 14.63
C ILE A 12 10.82 4.28 14.24
N LEU A 13 10.23 3.54 15.19
CA LEU A 13 9.05 2.72 14.95
C LEU A 13 7.86 3.55 14.45
N LYS A 14 7.59 4.70 15.09
CA LYS A 14 6.52 5.63 14.67
C LYS A 14 6.75 6.21 13.27
N ALA A 15 7.99 6.57 12.95
CA ALA A 15 8.35 7.04 11.62
C ALA A 15 8.29 5.93 10.54
N SER A 16 8.34 4.67 10.97
CA SER A 16 8.21 3.49 10.09
C SER A 16 6.74 3.05 9.92
N VAL A 17 5.78 3.73 10.55
CA VAL A 17 4.36 3.42 10.40
C VAL A 17 3.96 3.68 8.95
N PHE A 18 3.58 2.60 8.28
CA PHE A 18 3.07 2.65 6.92
C PHE A 18 1.75 3.43 6.89
N ASP A 19 1.70 4.50 6.10
CA ASP A 19 0.45 5.23 5.84
C ASP A 19 -0.43 4.41 4.87
N GLU A 20 -1.30 3.59 5.44
CA GLU A 20 -2.22 2.72 4.71
C GLU A 20 -3.27 3.46 3.89
N ALA A 21 -3.52 4.74 4.16
CA ALA A 21 -4.51 5.54 3.46
C ALA A 21 -3.94 6.16 2.17
N ASN A 22 -2.64 6.46 2.14
CA ASN A 22 -2.02 7.21 1.05
C ASN A 22 -0.92 6.46 0.30
N ASN A 23 -0.39 5.37 0.86
CA ASN A 23 0.71 4.61 0.24
C ASN A 23 0.22 3.28 -0.33
N CYS A 24 0.85 2.86 -1.43
CA CYS A 24 0.68 1.52 -1.95
C CYS A 24 1.36 0.50 -1.02
N ALA A 25 0.64 -0.54 -0.60
CA ALA A 25 1.14 -1.56 0.31
C ALA A 25 2.20 -2.49 -0.28
N MET A 26 2.48 -2.37 -1.59
CA MET A 26 3.55 -3.10 -2.26
C MET A 26 4.82 -2.27 -2.49
N CYS A 27 4.71 -0.98 -2.82
CA CYS A 27 5.87 -0.14 -3.13
C CYS A 27 6.11 1.02 -2.17
N SER A 28 5.23 1.23 -1.20
CA SER A 28 5.26 2.30 -0.21
C SER A 28 5.28 3.73 -0.75
N LEU A 29 5.07 3.91 -2.06
CA LEU A 29 4.97 5.23 -2.67
C LEU A 29 3.58 5.82 -2.43
N THR A 30 3.59 7.09 -2.05
CA THR A 30 2.39 7.91 -1.90
C THR A 30 1.80 8.31 -3.25
N LYS A 31 0.48 8.53 -3.30
CA LYS A 31 -0.29 9.08 -4.43
C LYS A 31 0.37 10.31 -5.10
N THR A 32 1.18 11.09 -4.37
CA THR A 32 1.76 12.36 -4.84
C THR A 32 3.20 12.26 -5.37
N ALA A 33 3.87 11.11 -5.23
CA ALA A 33 5.32 11.03 -5.46
C ALA A 33 5.76 10.96 -6.93
N ARG A 34 4.86 10.72 -7.90
CA ARG A 34 5.20 10.69 -9.32
C ARG A 34 4.59 11.88 -10.06
N SER A 35 5.44 12.87 -10.31
CA SER A 35 5.27 13.99 -11.24
C SER A 35 5.20 13.55 -12.71
N VAL A 36 4.37 12.56 -13.04
CA VAL A 36 4.12 12.15 -14.42
C VAL A 36 2.61 12.11 -14.63
N ARG A 37 2.15 12.77 -15.71
CA ARG A 37 0.76 12.94 -16.15
C ARG A 37 0.06 11.62 -16.51
N ARG A 38 0.09 10.62 -15.63
CA ARG A 38 -0.61 9.35 -15.79
C ARG A 38 -1.52 9.15 -14.60
N VAL A 39 -2.80 8.92 -14.88
CA VAL A 39 -3.76 8.42 -13.90
C VAL A 39 -3.26 7.02 -13.52
N ILE A 40 -2.89 6.84 -12.25
CA ILE A 40 -2.51 5.54 -11.72
C ILE A 40 -3.77 4.96 -11.10
N ASN A 41 -4.19 3.79 -11.57
CA ASN A 41 -5.33 3.08 -11.02
C ASN A 41 -4.94 2.32 -9.74
N TRP A 42 -5.90 2.17 -8.84
CA TRP A 42 -5.73 1.56 -7.53
C TRP A 42 -6.84 0.56 -7.26
N ILE A 43 -6.49 -0.48 -6.52
CA ILE A 43 -7.43 -1.48 -6.01
C ILE A 43 -7.20 -1.68 -4.51
N GLN A 44 -8.28 -1.94 -3.76
CA GLN A 44 -8.27 -2.17 -2.32
C GLN A 44 -8.51 -3.64 -2.02
N CYS A 45 -7.77 -4.21 -1.08
CA CYS A 45 -8.03 -5.54 -0.55
C CYS A 45 -9.26 -5.52 0.38
N ASP A 46 -10.21 -6.42 0.16
CA ASP A 46 -11.43 -6.49 1.00
C ASP A 46 -11.18 -7.03 2.42
N THR A 47 -10.06 -7.72 2.65
CA THR A 47 -9.74 -8.28 3.98
C THR A 47 -8.94 -7.33 4.86
N CYS A 48 -7.87 -6.72 4.34
CA CYS A 48 -6.98 -5.85 5.14
C CYS A 48 -7.12 -4.37 4.82
N GLU A 49 -8.03 -3.99 3.91
CA GLU A 49 -8.34 -2.61 3.52
C GLU A 49 -7.15 -1.82 2.96
N ARG A 50 -6.01 -2.49 2.70
CA ARG A 50 -4.82 -1.88 2.11
C ARG A 50 -4.98 -1.64 0.62
N TRP A 51 -4.39 -0.54 0.16
CA TRP A 51 -4.45 -0.09 -1.23
C TRP A 51 -3.19 -0.49 -2.01
N TYR A 52 -3.37 -0.83 -3.28
CA TYR A 52 -2.31 -1.24 -4.19
C TYR A 52 -2.46 -0.51 -5.53
N HIS A 53 -1.34 -0.10 -6.13
CA HIS A 53 -1.35 0.26 -7.54
C HIS A 53 -1.55 -1.00 -8.38
N GLU A 54 -2.39 -0.93 -9.40
CA GLU A 54 -2.59 -2.05 -10.33
C GLU A 54 -1.28 -2.42 -11.05
N GLU A 55 -0.50 -1.39 -11.42
CA GLU A 55 0.83 -1.56 -12.01
C GLU A 55 1.81 -2.31 -11.08
N CYS A 56 1.66 -2.16 -9.75
CA CYS A 56 2.50 -2.88 -8.80
C CYS A 56 2.12 -4.36 -8.73
N LEU A 57 0.84 -4.71 -8.92
CA LEU A 57 0.38 -6.09 -8.87
C LEU A 57 0.82 -6.89 -10.10
N GLY A 58 1.04 -6.23 -11.24
CA GLY A 58 1.48 -6.90 -12.48
C GLY A 58 0.47 -7.91 -13.03
N MET A 59 -0.81 -7.73 -12.69
CA MET A 59 -1.92 -8.56 -13.16
C MET A 59 -2.31 -8.18 -14.60
N ALA A 60 -2.86 -9.13 -15.35
CA ALA A 60 -3.45 -8.83 -16.64
C ALA A 60 -4.72 -7.96 -16.45
N GLU A 61 -5.08 -7.16 -17.46
CA GLU A 61 -6.29 -6.31 -17.38
C GLU A 61 -7.55 -7.15 -17.13
N GLU A 62 -7.62 -8.35 -17.69
CA GLU A 62 -8.74 -9.29 -17.52
C GLU A 62 -8.92 -9.71 -16.05
N ASP A 63 -7.81 -9.95 -15.35
CA ASP A 63 -7.80 -10.31 -13.94
C ASP A 63 -8.11 -9.10 -13.06
N LEU A 64 -7.62 -7.92 -13.45
CA LEU A 64 -7.93 -6.65 -12.77
C LEU A 64 -9.41 -6.31 -12.89
N GLU A 65 -10.02 -6.45 -14.05
CA GLU A 65 -11.46 -6.25 -14.25
C GLU A 65 -12.28 -7.20 -13.37
N GLN A 66 -11.90 -8.47 -13.29
CA GLN A 66 -12.54 -9.42 -12.37
C GLN A 66 -12.35 -9.02 -10.91
N ALA A 67 -11.18 -8.54 -10.54
CA ALA A 67 -10.86 -8.06 -9.19
C ALA A 67 -11.62 -6.78 -8.82
N ARG A 68 -11.90 -5.88 -9.77
CA ARG A 68 -12.76 -4.70 -9.54
C ARG A 68 -14.23 -5.07 -9.40
N ALA A 69 -14.68 -6.09 -10.13
CA ALA A 69 -16.08 -6.48 -10.20
C ALA A 69 -16.53 -7.40 -9.05
N ASN A 70 -15.59 -8.05 -8.36
CA ASN A 70 -15.84 -9.02 -7.31
C ASN A 70 -15.02 -8.70 -6.05
N ASN A 71 -15.22 -9.47 -4.98
CA ASN A 71 -14.32 -9.39 -3.83
C ASN A 71 -12.92 -9.83 -4.24
N TRP A 72 -11.93 -9.01 -3.92
CA TRP A 72 -10.53 -9.24 -4.17
C TRP A 72 -9.70 -9.17 -2.89
N ASN A 73 -8.87 -10.19 -2.69
CA ASN A 73 -7.90 -10.24 -1.60
C ASN A 73 -6.48 -10.15 -2.16
N CYS A 74 -5.64 -9.35 -1.50
CA CYS A 74 -4.23 -9.27 -1.85
C CYS A 74 -3.50 -10.56 -1.51
N ILE A 75 -2.29 -10.72 -2.06
CA ILE A 75 -1.41 -11.90 -1.86
C ILE A 75 -1.04 -12.19 -0.39
N LEU A 76 -1.29 -11.25 0.52
CA LEU A 76 -1.01 -11.42 1.95
C LEU A 76 -2.25 -11.89 2.75
N CYS A 77 -3.43 -11.81 2.14
CA CYS A 77 -4.71 -12.21 2.75
C CYS A 77 -5.32 -13.45 2.08
N SER A 78 -4.64 -14.02 1.08
CA SER A 78 -4.98 -15.28 0.40
C SER A 78 -4.55 -16.51 1.18
#